data_AF-A0A4R0D8D1-F1
#
_entry.id   AF-A0A4R0D8D1-F1
#
_cell.length_a   1.000
_cell.length_b   1.000
_cell.length_c   1.000
_cell.angle_alpha   90.00
_cell.angle_beta   90.00
_cell.angle_gamma   90.00
#
_symmetry.space_group_name_H-M   'P 1'
#
loop_
_entity.id
_entity.type
_entity.pdbx_description
1 polymer ?
#
loop_
_entity_poly.entity_id
_entity_poly.type
_entity_poly.pdbx_seq_one_letter_code
_entity_poly.pdbx_strand_id
1 'polypeptide(L)'
;MSKANKIKPKNRKKPYKPKKDQLNLNSIKQIVSSKGVDGLYDHFKEYKRLDKHYLEMKWDIFDVNTTIDLYCLMNNISLSGDDPLPLELLDMIYKGDLIYALRKQLIDPTQEFRIEIHSRARHIDNPDDIVTLEPYIKDFAGDPINYEVFMQGKDKGKHYFKRDGVFKTLWEGVTKEWNINLDGQYSDDYEVFEAKAKLSCTTPFYSWLQEKEFKQYKLLGQMRRF
;
A
#
# COMPACT_ATOMS: atom_id res chain seq x y z
N MET A 1 -1.61 46.48 -37.34
CA MET A 1 -2.13 46.54 -35.94
C MET A 1 -3.45 45.77 -35.87
N SER A 2 -3.45 44.53 -35.37
CA SER A 2 -4.69 43.75 -35.22
C SER A 2 -5.34 44.05 -33.87
N LYS A 3 -6.64 44.38 -33.90
CA LYS A 3 -7.44 44.59 -32.69
C LYS A 3 -7.85 43.22 -32.13
N ALA A 4 -7.33 42.84 -30.97
CA ALA A 4 -7.77 41.66 -30.24
C ALA A 4 -9.23 41.83 -29.76
N ASN A 5 -10.14 41.02 -30.28
CA ASN A 5 -11.51 40.93 -29.81
C ASN A 5 -11.53 40.38 -28.38
N LYS A 6 -11.77 41.26 -27.39
CA LYS A 6 -12.05 40.87 -26.00
C LYS A 6 -13.44 40.25 -25.92
N ILE A 7 -13.52 38.92 -26.00
CA ILE A 7 -14.75 38.18 -25.70
C ILE A 7 -14.99 38.27 -24.20
N LYS A 8 -16.08 38.93 -23.78
CA LYS A 8 -16.52 38.95 -22.38
C LYS A 8 -16.82 37.51 -21.91
N PRO A 9 -16.38 37.10 -20.71
CA PRO A 9 -16.69 35.77 -20.20
C PRO A 9 -18.20 35.60 -20.07
N LYS A 10 -18.73 34.49 -20.62
CA LYS A 10 -20.15 34.14 -20.51
C LYS A 10 -20.54 34.10 -19.03
N ASN A 11 -21.47 34.96 -18.65
CA ASN A 11 -22.12 34.96 -17.33
C ASN A 11 -22.76 33.58 -17.08
N ARG A 12 -22.04 32.67 -16.43
CA ARG A 12 -22.61 31.42 -15.91
C ARG A 12 -23.43 31.75 -14.65
N LYS A 13 -24.62 32.31 -14.84
CA LYS A 13 -25.68 32.32 -13.81
C LYS A 13 -26.31 30.93 -13.68
N LYS A 14 -25.51 29.89 -13.47
CA LYS A 14 -26.06 28.64 -12.92
C LYS A 14 -25.99 28.79 -11.41
N PRO A 15 -27.13 28.84 -10.68
CA PRO A 15 -27.07 28.78 -9.23
C PRO A 15 -26.30 27.52 -8.86
N TYR A 16 -25.32 27.67 -7.96
CA TYR A 16 -24.61 26.53 -7.39
C TYR A 16 -25.66 25.61 -6.79
N LYS A 17 -25.90 24.46 -7.42
CA LYS A 17 -26.60 23.35 -6.78
C LYS A 17 -25.53 22.66 -5.95
N PRO A 18 -25.61 22.70 -4.61
CA PRO A 18 -24.75 21.86 -3.79
C PRO A 18 -24.90 20.44 -4.31
N LYS A 19 -23.80 19.72 -4.46
CA LYS A 19 -23.86 18.29 -4.73
C LYS A 19 -24.76 17.68 -3.66
N LYS A 20 -25.60 16.70 -4.04
CA LYS A 20 -26.50 15.97 -3.12
C LYS A 20 -25.78 15.44 -1.87
N ASP A 21 -24.46 15.37 -1.96
CA ASP A 21 -23.50 14.84 -1.00
C ASP A 21 -22.81 15.95 -0.17
N GLN A 22 -23.45 17.11 0.06
CA GLN A 22 -22.90 18.13 0.97
C GLN A 22 -23.93 18.51 2.03
N LEU A 23 -23.74 17.96 3.23
CA LEU A 23 -24.36 18.47 4.44
C LEU A 23 -23.85 19.90 4.71
N ASN A 24 -24.75 20.87 4.76
CA ASN A 24 -24.42 22.20 5.25
C ASN A 24 -24.58 22.25 6.78
N LEU A 25 -24.01 23.29 7.41
CA LEU A 25 -23.99 23.42 8.87
C LEU A 25 -25.41 23.40 9.49
N ASN A 26 -26.41 23.90 8.78
CA ASN A 26 -27.80 23.90 9.24
C ASN A 26 -28.41 22.51 9.16
N SER A 27 -28.09 21.74 8.12
CA SER A 27 -28.47 20.33 7.99
C SER A 27 -27.88 19.47 9.11
N ILE A 28 -26.60 19.69 9.43
CA ILE A 28 -25.92 19.00 10.53
C ILE A 28 -26.61 19.31 11.84
N LYS A 29 -26.85 20.59 12.14
CA LYS A 29 -27.55 21.02 13.37
C LYS A 29 -28.94 20.39 13.47
N GLN A 30 -29.70 20.34 12.38
CA GLN A 30 -31.01 19.70 12.35
C GLN A 30 -30.96 18.19 12.63
N ILE A 31 -29.97 17.48 12.07
CA ILE A 31 -29.83 16.05 12.29
C ILE A 31 -29.41 15.76 13.73
N VAL A 32 -28.43 16.50 14.27
CA VAL A 32 -28.05 16.38 15.70
C VAL A 32 -29.24 16.68 16.60
N SER A 33 -30.02 17.73 16.30
CA SER A 33 -31.15 18.11 17.15
C SER A 33 -32.31 17.12 17.11
N SER A 34 -32.47 16.38 16.00
CA SER A 34 -33.62 15.48 15.80
C SER A 34 -33.31 14.03 16.14
N LYS A 35 -32.08 13.58 15.86
CA LYS A 35 -31.69 12.17 15.94
C LYS A 35 -30.39 11.96 16.74
N GLY A 36 -29.87 13.00 17.39
CA GLY A 36 -28.61 12.94 18.12
C GLY A 36 -27.40 12.76 17.20
N VAL A 37 -26.25 12.49 17.83
CA VAL A 37 -24.99 12.22 17.12
C VAL A 37 -25.08 10.92 16.32
N ASP A 38 -25.85 9.95 16.81
CA ASP A 38 -26.09 8.66 16.13
C ASP A 38 -26.85 8.85 14.81
N GLY A 39 -27.83 9.75 14.75
CA GLY A 39 -28.51 10.07 13.48
C GLY A 39 -27.63 10.77 12.46
N LEU A 40 -26.58 11.47 12.92
CA LEU A 40 -25.56 12.03 12.04
C LEU A 40 -24.66 10.92 11.50
N TYR A 41 -24.32 9.95 12.36
CA TYR A 41 -23.54 8.77 12.03
C TYR A 41 -24.26 7.88 11.01
N ASP A 42 -25.56 7.63 11.21
CA ASP A 42 -26.38 6.86 10.26
C ASP A 42 -26.60 7.60 8.94
N HIS A 43 -26.76 8.92 8.99
CA HIS A 43 -26.79 9.73 7.77
C HIS A 43 -25.47 9.62 7.00
N PHE A 44 -24.32 9.64 7.68
CA PHE A 44 -23.01 9.39 7.06
C PHE A 44 -22.80 7.94 6.60
N LYS A 45 -23.45 6.94 7.18
CA LYS A 45 -23.46 5.56 6.64
C LYS A 45 -24.26 5.46 5.34
N GLU A 46 -25.31 6.27 5.19
CA GLU A 46 -26.13 6.35 3.97
C GLU A 46 -25.47 7.18 2.86
N TYR A 47 -24.41 7.94 3.16
CA TYR A 47 -23.57 8.54 2.13
C TYR A 47 -22.96 7.43 1.28
N LYS A 48 -23.49 7.32 0.06
CA LYS A 48 -23.00 6.58 -1.11
C LYS A 48 -21.72 5.80 -0.80
N ARG A 49 -21.84 4.46 -0.64
CA ARG A 49 -20.70 3.54 -0.51
C ARG A 49 -19.58 4.06 -1.40
N LEU A 50 -18.48 4.49 -0.77
CA LEU A 50 -17.39 5.10 -1.50
C LEU A 50 -16.92 4.13 -2.57
N ASP A 51 -16.58 4.68 -3.73
CA ASP A 51 -16.13 3.86 -4.84
C ASP A 51 -14.90 3.06 -4.37
N LYS A 52 -14.82 1.79 -4.76
CA LYS A 52 -13.63 0.99 -4.46
C LYS A 52 -12.48 1.46 -5.32
N HIS A 53 -11.29 1.51 -4.74
CA HIS A 53 -10.06 1.85 -5.42
C HIS A 53 -9.13 0.66 -5.42
N TYR A 54 -8.50 0.41 -6.58
CA TYR A 54 -7.34 -0.48 -6.65
C TYR A 54 -6.12 0.28 -6.14
N LEU A 55 -5.47 -0.29 -5.12
CA LEU A 55 -4.27 0.23 -4.51
C LEU A 55 -3.18 -0.83 -4.61
N GLU A 56 -1.96 -0.41 -4.94
CA GLU A 56 -0.82 -1.32 -5.01
C GLU A 56 0.45 -0.69 -4.43
N MET A 57 1.36 -1.55 -4.03
CA MET A 57 2.76 -1.21 -3.83
C MET A 57 3.66 -2.34 -4.33
N LYS A 58 4.88 -1.97 -4.72
CA LYS A 58 5.86 -2.84 -5.36
C LYS A 58 7.23 -2.63 -4.74
N TRP A 59 8.02 -3.70 -4.72
CA TRP A 59 9.42 -3.71 -4.30
C TRP A 59 10.13 -4.91 -4.95
N ASP A 60 11.45 -4.87 -5.02
CA ASP A 60 12.28 -6.04 -5.34
C ASP A 60 12.89 -6.59 -4.04
N ILE A 61 12.73 -7.89 -3.80
CA ILE A 61 13.13 -8.53 -2.54
C ILE A 61 14.65 -8.44 -2.32
N PHE A 62 15.45 -8.58 -3.39
CA PHE A 62 16.91 -8.49 -3.30
C PHE A 62 17.36 -7.05 -3.07
N ASP A 63 16.72 -6.09 -3.74
CA ASP A 63 17.00 -4.66 -3.53
C ASP A 63 16.68 -4.22 -2.10
N VAL A 64 15.56 -4.69 -1.52
CA VAL A 64 15.19 -4.41 -0.12
C VAL A 64 16.27 -4.88 0.83
N ASN A 65 16.68 -6.15 0.71
CA ASN A 65 17.68 -6.74 1.60
C ASN A 65 19.00 -5.99 1.50
N THR A 66 19.47 -5.73 0.27
CA THR A 66 20.70 -4.99 0.01
C THR A 66 20.63 -3.57 0.57
N THR A 67 19.50 -2.89 0.40
CA THR A 67 19.30 -1.51 0.87
C THR A 67 19.30 -1.44 2.40
N ILE A 68 18.65 -2.39 3.07
CA ILE A 68 18.63 -2.47 4.54
C ILE A 68 20.03 -2.79 5.07
N ASP A 69 20.72 -3.76 4.48
CA ASP A 69 22.07 -4.17 4.90
C ASP A 69 23.06 -3.01 4.78
N LEU A 70 23.05 -2.29 3.65
CA LEU A 70 23.89 -1.11 3.45
C LEU A 70 23.56 -0.01 4.44
N TYR A 71 22.27 0.25 4.70
CA TYR A 71 21.86 1.26 5.66
C TYR A 71 22.36 0.93 7.07
N CYS A 72 22.18 -0.31 7.53
CA CYS A 72 22.63 -0.73 8.84
C CYS A 72 24.16 -0.66 8.98
N LEU A 73 24.90 -1.11 7.95
CA LEU A 73 26.35 -1.04 7.90
C LEU A 73 26.86 0.42 8.00
N MET A 74 26.26 1.33 7.23
CA MET A 74 26.67 2.74 7.20
C MET A 74 26.38 3.49 8.51
N ASN A 75 25.38 3.04 9.27
CA ASN A 75 24.95 3.70 10.51
C ASN A 75 25.38 2.97 11.79
N ASN A 76 26.21 1.91 11.67
CA ASN A 76 26.61 1.03 12.78
C ASN A 76 25.41 0.48 13.58
N ILE A 77 24.30 0.20 12.89
CA ILE A 77 23.10 -0.42 13.48
C ILE A 77 23.28 -1.93 13.39
N SER A 78 23.05 -2.64 14.49
CA SER A 78 23.09 -4.10 14.46
C SER A 78 21.91 -4.66 13.67
N LEU A 79 22.19 -5.48 12.66
CA LEU A 79 21.15 -6.23 11.91
C LEU A 79 20.37 -7.23 12.78
N SER A 80 20.87 -7.51 13.99
CA SER A 80 20.25 -8.40 14.95
C SER A 80 19.37 -7.69 16.00
N GLY A 81 19.22 -6.36 15.90
CA GLY A 81 18.46 -5.58 16.86
C GLY A 81 16.95 -5.62 16.61
N ASP A 82 16.18 -5.43 17.69
CA ASP A 82 14.71 -5.29 17.64
C ASP A 82 14.28 -3.86 17.25
N ASP A 83 15.25 -3.01 16.91
CA ASP A 83 15.00 -1.61 16.62
C ASP A 83 14.27 -1.46 15.28
N PRO A 84 13.16 -0.70 15.24
CA PRO A 84 12.41 -0.49 14.02
C PRO A 84 13.24 0.27 12.99
N LEU A 85 13.16 -0.15 11.73
CA LEU A 85 13.81 0.56 10.63
C LEU A 85 13.24 1.99 10.49
N PRO A 86 14.09 3.00 10.24
CA PRO A 86 13.63 4.38 10.09
C PRO A 86 12.69 4.53 8.88
N LEU A 87 11.65 5.35 9.04
CA LEU A 87 10.59 5.53 8.03
C LEU A 87 11.12 6.00 6.68
N GLU A 88 12.18 6.81 6.67
CA GLU A 88 12.80 7.32 5.45
C GLU A 88 13.39 6.20 4.58
N LEU A 89 13.98 5.18 5.22
CA LEU A 89 14.50 3.98 4.54
C LEU A 89 13.35 3.18 3.91
N LEU A 90 12.23 3.08 4.63
CA LEU A 90 11.06 2.33 4.19
C LEU A 90 10.36 3.02 3.01
N ASP A 91 10.26 4.35 3.05
CA ASP A 91 9.78 5.17 1.94
C ASP A 91 10.72 5.08 0.71
N MET A 92 12.01 4.76 0.90
CA MET A 92 12.95 4.47 -0.20
C MET A 92 12.70 3.12 -0.84
N ILE A 93 12.37 2.10 -0.05
CA ILE A 93 12.22 0.72 -0.49
C ILE A 93 10.85 0.46 -1.12
N TYR A 94 9.77 0.88 -0.45
CA TYR A 94 8.41 0.54 -0.85
C TYR A 94 7.79 1.66 -1.67
N LYS A 95 7.34 1.33 -2.89
CA LYS A 95 6.73 2.31 -3.80
C LYS A 95 5.30 1.94 -4.10
N GLY A 96 4.40 2.92 -4.04
CA GLY A 96 3.01 2.70 -4.40
C GLY A 96 2.07 3.62 -3.68
N ASP A 97 0.79 3.49 -4.00
CA ASP A 97 -0.25 4.25 -3.33
C ASP A 97 -0.86 3.49 -2.14
N LEU A 98 -0.71 2.16 -2.12
CA LEU A 98 -1.11 1.33 -0.98
C LEU A 98 -0.31 1.66 0.29
N ILE A 99 1.01 1.81 0.20
CA ILE A 99 1.86 2.11 1.38
C ILE A 99 1.42 3.42 2.05
N TYR A 100 1.05 4.43 1.26
CA TYR A 100 0.53 5.69 1.77
C TYR A 100 -0.83 5.50 2.44
N ALA A 101 -1.74 4.76 1.81
CA ALA A 101 -3.07 4.49 2.36
C ALA A 101 -3.00 3.72 3.68
N LEU A 102 -2.08 2.75 3.79
CA LEU A 102 -1.81 2.01 5.03
C LEU A 102 -1.22 2.93 6.11
N ARG A 103 -0.19 3.72 5.77
CA ARG A 103 0.48 4.65 6.71
C ARG A 103 -0.48 5.67 7.32
N LYS A 104 -1.41 6.16 6.51
CA LYS A 104 -2.41 7.15 6.92
C LYS A 104 -3.71 6.52 7.44
N GLN A 105 -3.78 5.20 7.51
CA GLN A 105 -4.97 4.46 7.97
C GLN A 105 -6.25 4.90 7.23
N LEU A 106 -6.16 5.00 5.91
CA LEU A 106 -7.27 5.49 5.08
C LEU A 106 -8.24 4.38 4.64
N ILE A 107 -7.84 3.12 4.82
CA ILE A 107 -8.51 1.92 4.33
C ILE A 107 -8.60 0.87 5.45
N ASP A 108 -9.55 -0.06 5.33
CA ASP A 108 -9.79 -1.11 6.33
C ASP A 108 -8.65 -2.13 6.42
N PRO A 109 -7.88 -2.23 7.51
CA PRO A 109 -6.77 -3.16 7.57
C PRO A 109 -7.18 -4.64 7.40
N THR A 110 -8.46 -5.00 7.53
CA THR A 110 -8.97 -6.38 7.41
C THR A 110 -9.47 -6.76 6.02
N GLN A 111 -9.38 -5.84 5.05
CA GLN A 111 -9.77 -6.10 3.67
C GLN A 111 -8.94 -7.23 3.02
N GLU A 112 -9.40 -7.69 1.86
CA GLU A 112 -8.66 -8.69 1.10
C GLU A 112 -7.43 -8.07 0.42
N PHE A 113 -6.25 -8.61 0.75
CA PHE A 113 -4.99 -8.27 0.10
C PHE A 113 -4.46 -9.45 -0.69
N ARG A 114 -3.79 -9.14 -1.80
CA ARG A 114 -3.10 -10.11 -2.63
C ARG A 114 -1.62 -9.76 -2.70
N ILE A 115 -0.75 -10.72 -2.39
CA ILE A 115 0.66 -10.66 -2.73
C ILE A 115 0.95 -11.53 -3.95
N GLU A 116 1.75 -10.98 -4.86
CA GLU A 116 2.29 -11.66 -6.04
C GLU A 116 3.81 -11.45 -6.06
N ILE A 117 4.59 -12.52 -6.24
CA ILE A 117 6.04 -12.46 -6.40
C ILE A 117 6.40 -13.09 -7.74
N HIS A 118 6.95 -12.27 -8.64
CA HIS A 118 7.44 -12.69 -9.95
C HIS A 118 8.95 -12.85 -9.90
N SER A 119 9.44 -14.05 -10.23
CA SER A 119 10.84 -14.40 -10.07
C SER A 119 11.47 -14.80 -11.40
N ARG A 120 12.75 -14.47 -11.56
CA ARG A 120 13.57 -14.97 -12.67
C ARG A 120 14.81 -15.66 -12.11
N ALA A 121 15.15 -16.78 -12.73
CA ALA A 121 16.36 -17.53 -12.42
C ALA A 121 17.25 -17.63 -13.66
N ARG A 122 18.55 -17.83 -13.43
CA ARG A 122 19.51 -18.09 -14.49
C ARG A 122 20.35 -19.33 -14.16
N HIS A 123 20.78 -20.04 -15.19
CA HIS A 123 21.66 -21.19 -15.00
C HIS A 123 23.03 -20.73 -14.46
N ILE A 124 23.57 -21.43 -13.46
CA ILE A 124 24.82 -21.05 -12.78
C ILE A 124 26.00 -21.06 -13.78
N ASP A 125 26.12 -22.13 -14.58
CA ASP A 125 27.20 -22.25 -15.56
C ASP A 125 26.95 -21.51 -16.88
N ASN A 126 25.73 -21.02 -17.11
CA ASN A 126 25.37 -20.28 -18.32
C ASN A 126 24.41 -19.12 -17.98
N PRO A 127 24.93 -17.99 -17.49
CA PRO A 127 24.12 -16.88 -17.00
C PRO A 127 23.17 -16.24 -18.04
N ASP A 128 23.37 -16.51 -19.33
CA ASP A 128 22.50 -16.03 -20.41
C ASP A 128 21.22 -16.89 -20.55
N ASP A 129 21.19 -18.08 -19.95
CA ASP A 129 20.01 -18.94 -19.90
C ASP A 129 19.10 -18.48 -18.74
N ILE A 130 18.12 -17.65 -19.07
CA ILE A 130 17.19 -17.05 -18.12
C ILE A 130 15.80 -17.68 -18.27
N VAL A 131 15.28 -18.17 -17.15
CA VAL A 131 13.93 -18.72 -17.04
C VAL A 131 13.05 -17.82 -16.19
N THR A 132 11.78 -17.69 -16.59
CA THR A 132 10.75 -17.04 -15.78
C THR A 132 10.03 -18.12 -14.99
N LEU A 133 9.95 -17.93 -13.68
CA LEU A 133 9.33 -18.90 -12.77
C LEU A 133 7.83 -18.62 -12.63
N GLU A 134 7.08 -19.66 -12.23
CA GLU A 134 5.66 -19.50 -11.93
C GLU A 134 5.50 -18.54 -10.74
N PRO A 135 4.62 -17.52 -10.86
CA PRO A 135 4.46 -16.53 -9.81
C PRO A 135 3.95 -17.16 -8.51
N TYR A 136 4.55 -16.78 -7.39
CA TYR A 136 3.97 -17.08 -6.07
C TYR A 136 2.85 -16.08 -5.80
N ILE A 137 1.64 -16.60 -5.54
CA ILE A 137 0.44 -15.78 -5.30
C ILE A 137 -0.21 -16.22 -3.99
N LYS A 138 -0.53 -15.25 -3.13
CA LYS A 138 -1.26 -15.51 -1.88
C LYS A 138 -2.26 -14.41 -1.57
N ASP A 139 -3.47 -14.84 -1.23
CA ASP A 139 -4.55 -13.96 -0.79
C ASP A 139 -4.67 -14.01 0.73
N PHE A 140 -4.74 -12.83 1.36
CA PHE A 140 -4.97 -12.65 2.79
C PHE A 140 -6.36 -12.05 2.96
N ALA A 141 -7.26 -12.80 3.60
CA ALA A 141 -8.62 -12.35 3.90
C ALA A 141 -8.84 -12.37 5.42
N GLY A 142 -9.31 -11.24 5.98
CA GLY A 142 -9.65 -11.13 7.40
C GLY A 142 -8.45 -10.98 8.35
N ASP A 143 -7.22 -11.10 7.85
CA ASP A 143 -6.01 -10.79 8.61
C ASP A 143 -5.70 -9.29 8.55
N PRO A 144 -5.62 -8.57 9.69
CA PRO A 144 -5.23 -7.18 9.69
C PRO A 144 -3.83 -6.98 9.10
N ILE A 145 -3.73 -6.20 8.02
CA ILE A 145 -2.48 -5.68 7.45
C ILE A 145 -2.56 -4.15 7.53
N ASN A 146 -2.19 -3.60 8.69
CA ASN A 146 -1.98 -2.17 8.86
C ASN A 146 -0.49 -1.83 8.56
N TYR A 147 -0.13 -0.55 8.56
CA TYR A 147 1.25 -0.12 8.29
C TYR A 147 2.26 -0.76 9.25
N GLU A 148 1.95 -0.84 10.53
CA GLU A 148 2.82 -1.44 11.54
C GLU A 148 3.02 -2.93 11.29
N VAL A 149 1.96 -3.70 11.04
CA VAL A 149 2.03 -5.12 10.66
C VAL A 149 2.78 -5.30 9.34
N PHE A 150 2.63 -4.37 8.39
CA PHE A 150 3.41 -4.37 7.17
C PHE A 150 4.90 -4.14 7.45
N MET A 151 5.26 -3.17 8.31
CA MET A 151 6.65 -2.82 8.57
C MET A 151 7.36 -3.75 9.55
N GLN A 152 6.64 -4.28 10.53
CA GLN A 152 7.19 -4.95 11.71
C GLN A 152 6.68 -6.40 11.86
N GLY A 153 5.62 -6.79 11.15
CA GLY A 153 4.93 -8.07 11.33
C GLY A 153 3.89 -8.05 12.46
N LYS A 154 3.14 -9.15 12.62
CA LYS A 154 2.23 -9.31 13.77
C LYS A 154 3.02 -9.75 15.00
N ASP A 155 2.74 -9.14 16.15
CA ASP A 155 3.35 -9.48 17.45
C ASP A 155 3.22 -10.95 17.90
N LYS A 156 2.32 -11.75 17.31
CA LYS A 156 2.15 -13.22 17.50
C LYS A 156 1.05 -13.75 16.54
N GLY A 157 1.41 -14.23 15.35
CA GLY A 157 0.45 -14.78 14.36
C GLY A 157 0.88 -16.10 13.73
N LYS A 158 -0.04 -16.79 13.03
CA LYS A 158 0.13 -18.13 12.40
C LYS A 158 1.30 -18.24 11.41
N HIS A 159 1.81 -17.14 10.89
CA HIS A 159 2.97 -17.07 9.98
C HIS A 159 4.28 -16.68 10.69
N TYR A 160 4.35 -16.94 12.01
CA TYR A 160 5.53 -16.76 12.85
C TYR A 160 6.50 -17.94 12.70
N PHE A 161 7.80 -17.66 12.63
CA PHE A 161 8.84 -18.68 12.80
C PHE A 161 10.00 -18.14 13.65
N LYS A 162 10.39 -18.89 14.68
CA LYS A 162 11.48 -18.54 15.60
C LYS A 162 12.75 -19.32 15.25
N ARG A 163 13.86 -18.62 15.03
CA ARG A 163 15.20 -19.14 15.31
C ARG A 163 16.13 -17.97 15.64
N ASP A 164 16.87 -18.12 16.72
CA ASP A 164 18.00 -17.26 17.14
C ASP A 164 17.71 -15.77 17.37
N GLY A 165 16.66 -15.46 18.13
CA GLY A 165 16.61 -14.24 18.94
C GLY A 165 16.38 -12.90 18.24
N VAL A 166 16.06 -12.88 16.94
CA VAL A 166 15.82 -11.62 16.18
C VAL A 166 14.38 -11.54 15.67
N PHE A 167 13.76 -10.36 15.80
CA PHE A 167 12.41 -10.03 15.34
C PHE A 167 12.34 -9.92 13.82
N LYS A 168 11.35 -10.55 13.20
CA LYS A 168 11.25 -10.63 11.74
C LYS A 168 9.79 -10.64 11.24
N THR A 169 9.52 -9.83 10.22
CA THR A 169 8.22 -9.24 9.82
C THR A 169 7.26 -10.20 9.07
N LEU A 170 6.01 -9.78 8.77
CA LEU A 170 5.03 -10.56 7.97
C LEU A 170 5.62 -11.11 6.67
N TRP A 171 6.53 -10.35 6.06
CA TRP A 171 7.16 -10.67 4.79
C TRP A 171 8.21 -11.75 4.89
N GLU A 172 8.80 -11.99 6.06
CA GLU A 172 9.67 -13.15 6.23
C GLU A 172 8.93 -14.47 6.08
N GLY A 173 7.69 -14.53 6.57
CA GLY A 173 6.82 -15.68 6.37
C GLY A 173 6.52 -15.89 4.88
N VAL A 174 6.19 -14.82 4.17
CA VAL A 174 5.92 -14.86 2.72
C VAL A 174 7.18 -15.23 1.94
N THR A 175 8.34 -14.62 2.23
CA THR A 175 9.61 -14.92 1.58
C THR A 175 10.04 -16.38 1.83
N LYS A 176 9.78 -16.94 3.01
CA LYS A 176 10.02 -18.37 3.27
C LYS A 176 9.09 -19.28 2.48
N GLU A 177 7.79 -18.99 2.47
CA GLU A 177 6.83 -19.75 1.67
C GLU A 177 7.14 -19.66 0.17
N TRP A 178 7.60 -18.49 -0.29
CA TRP A 178 8.10 -18.26 -1.64
C TRP A 178 9.36 -19.08 -1.92
N ASN A 179 10.37 -19.07 -1.04
CA ASN A 179 11.58 -19.90 -1.20
C ASN A 179 11.25 -21.39 -1.26
N ILE A 180 10.34 -21.88 -0.42
CA ILE A 180 9.87 -23.28 -0.48
C ILE A 180 9.18 -23.57 -1.83
N ASN A 181 8.40 -22.61 -2.33
CA ASN A 181 7.75 -22.73 -3.62
C ASN A 181 8.77 -22.74 -4.77
N LEU A 182 9.83 -21.95 -4.67
CA LEU A 182 10.95 -21.91 -5.61
C LEU A 182 11.70 -23.24 -5.66
N ASP A 183 12.05 -23.81 -4.50
CA ASP A 183 12.75 -25.11 -4.39
C ASP A 183 11.97 -26.24 -5.08
N GLY A 184 10.64 -26.11 -5.19
CA GLY A 184 9.79 -27.07 -5.90
C GLY A 184 9.71 -26.88 -7.42
N GLN A 185 10.20 -25.75 -7.95
CA GLN A 185 10.03 -25.38 -9.37
C GLN A 185 11.27 -25.63 -10.24
N TYR A 186 12.49 -25.65 -9.69
CA TYR A 186 13.71 -25.76 -10.49
C TYR A 186 14.84 -26.52 -9.76
N SER A 187 15.87 -26.94 -10.50
CA SER A 187 17.03 -27.68 -9.96
C SER A 187 18.05 -26.75 -9.31
N ASP A 188 18.92 -27.31 -8.46
CA ASP A 188 20.03 -26.60 -7.81
C ASP A 188 21.05 -25.95 -8.78
N ASP A 189 20.92 -26.21 -10.09
CA ASP A 189 21.77 -25.65 -11.15
C ASP A 189 21.37 -24.21 -11.54
N TYR A 190 20.28 -23.68 -10.97
CA TYR A 190 19.79 -22.34 -11.23
C TYR A 190 19.86 -21.46 -9.98
N GLU A 191 20.26 -20.20 -10.17
CA GLU A 191 20.17 -19.17 -9.14
C GLU A 191 19.08 -18.14 -9.46
N VAL A 192 18.26 -17.81 -8.47
CA VAL A 192 17.27 -16.73 -8.58
C VAL A 192 17.97 -15.40 -8.39
N PHE A 193 17.87 -14.53 -9.40
CA PHE A 193 18.56 -13.23 -9.39
C PHE A 193 17.60 -12.04 -9.43
N GLU A 194 16.30 -12.27 -9.63
CA GLU A 194 15.27 -11.22 -9.57
C GLU A 194 14.01 -11.76 -8.89
N ALA A 195 13.42 -10.94 -8.01
CA ALA A 195 12.22 -11.29 -7.26
C ALA A 195 11.37 -10.04 -7.00
N LYS A 196 10.50 -9.71 -7.95
CA LYS A 196 9.62 -8.54 -7.90
C LYS A 196 8.32 -8.86 -7.18
N ALA A 197 8.13 -8.26 -6.02
CA ALA A 197 6.94 -8.41 -5.21
C ALA A 197 5.95 -7.26 -5.42
N LYS A 198 4.65 -7.58 -5.33
CA LYS A 198 3.54 -6.63 -5.40
C LYS A 198 2.52 -7.00 -4.33
N LEU A 199 2.17 -6.05 -3.45
CA LEU A 199 1.00 -6.15 -2.59
C LEU A 199 -0.10 -5.25 -3.15
N SER A 200 -1.32 -5.77 -3.26
CA SER A 200 -2.46 -5.00 -3.76
C SER A 200 -3.75 -5.31 -3.04
N CYS A 201 -4.70 -4.38 -3.08
CA CYS A 201 -6.07 -4.58 -2.60
C CYS A 201 -7.07 -3.72 -3.38
N THR A 202 -8.35 -4.09 -3.31
CA THR A 202 -9.45 -3.29 -3.87
C THR A 202 -10.41 -2.92 -2.75
N THR A 203 -10.35 -1.67 -2.30
CA THR A 203 -10.99 -1.24 -1.04
C THR A 203 -11.57 0.18 -1.15
N PRO A 204 -12.68 0.49 -0.47
CA PRO A 204 -13.12 1.87 -0.29
C PRO A 204 -12.27 2.57 0.78
N PHE A 205 -12.20 3.90 0.71
CA PHE A 205 -11.71 4.71 1.84
C PHE A 205 -12.75 4.78 2.96
N TYR A 206 -12.35 5.11 4.20
CA TYR A 206 -13.36 5.28 5.28
C TYR A 206 -14.22 6.53 5.09
N SER A 207 -13.73 7.55 4.38
CA SER A 207 -14.51 8.78 4.11
C SER A 207 -14.12 9.47 2.81
N TRP A 208 -15.04 10.28 2.28
CA TRP A 208 -14.76 11.16 1.12
C TRP A 208 -13.63 12.16 1.39
N LEU A 209 -13.47 12.63 2.63
CA LEU A 209 -12.39 13.54 3.02
C LEU A 209 -11.02 12.86 2.87
N GLN A 210 -10.92 11.63 3.33
CA GLN A 210 -9.70 10.81 3.17
C GLN A 210 -9.42 10.47 1.72
N GLU A 211 -10.45 10.12 0.93
CA GLU A 211 -10.30 9.91 -0.51
C GLU A 211 -9.80 11.19 -1.21
N LYS A 212 -10.32 12.36 -0.82
CA LYS A 212 -9.88 13.66 -1.35
C LYS A 212 -8.44 13.95 -0.97
N GLU A 213 -8.05 13.73 0.29
CA GLU A 213 -6.67 13.89 0.76
C GLU A 213 -5.72 12.99 -0.03
N PHE A 214 -6.08 11.72 -0.19
CA PHE A 214 -5.32 10.76 -0.99
C PHE A 214 -5.15 11.22 -2.45
N LYS A 215 -6.23 11.69 -3.09
CA LYS A 215 -6.17 12.22 -4.46
C LYS A 215 -5.31 13.48 -4.56
N GLN A 216 -5.38 14.38 -3.58
CA GLN A 216 -4.51 15.56 -3.54
C GLN A 216 -3.04 15.15 -3.42
N TYR A 217 -2.73 14.20 -2.55
CA TYR A 217 -1.38 13.67 -2.39
C TYR A 217 -0.86 13.02 -3.69
N LYS A 218 -1.72 12.27 -4.40
CA LYS A 218 -1.41 11.66 -5.70
C LYS A 218 -1.16 12.70 -6.80
N LEU A 219 -1.91 13.80 -6.79
CA LEU A 219 -1.79 14.90 -7.77
C LEU A 219 -0.54 15.76 -7.55
N LEU A 220 -0.13 15.94 -6.29
CA LEU A 220 1.05 16.75 -5.94
C LEU A 220 2.38 16.05 -6.23
N GLY A 221 2.37 14.84 -6.82
CA GLY A 221 3.58 14.08 -7.13
C GLY A 221 4.35 13.61 -5.89
N GLN A 222 3.79 13.76 -4.69
CA GLN A 222 4.40 13.30 -3.44
C GLN A 222 4.33 11.77 -3.28
N MET A 223 3.49 11.10 -4.08
CA MET A 223 3.73 9.71 -4.44
C MET A 223 4.84 9.72 -5.50
N ARG A 224 6.09 9.53 -5.09
CA ARG A 224 7.20 9.37 -6.04
C ARG A 224 6.83 8.26 -7.02
N ARG A 225 6.53 8.67 -8.25
CA ARG A 225 6.36 7.78 -9.40
C ARG A 225 7.71 7.71 -10.09
N PHE A 226 8.19 6.47 -10.22
CA PHE A 226 9.40 6.05 -10.92
C PHE A 226 10.70 6.37 -10.16
#